data_AF-A0A7Y6TWF2-F1
#
_entry.id   AF-A0A7Y6TWF2-F1
#
_cell.length_a   1.000
_cell.length_b   1.000
_cell.length_c   1.000
_cell.angle_alpha   90.00
_cell.angle_beta   90.00
_cell.angle_gamma   90.00
#
_symmetry.space_group_name_H-M   'P 1'
#
loop_
_entity.id
_entity.type
_entity.pdbx_description
1 polymer ?
#
loop_
_entity_poly.entity_id
_entity_poly.type
_entity_poly.pdbx_seq_one_letter_code
_entity_poly.pdbx_strand_id
1 'polypeptide(L)'
;MSVLDTGSDSSRVPLQPLRPAAPPDSAWSVLDEELVRAQRVANDNIERADLDWLCRGFSAFLASGGKLPLERCLRLPTNERALRRARRDHWLRLAWQEIDATVSSWRRSEMLAVEVHRFQIGKWLRWANFEQAPAGASALDSALFEAFRSHERVPSTAMQLHNIAGQRRSA
;
A
#
# COMPACT_ATOMS: atom_id res chain seq x y z
N MET A 1 47.55 -48.80 -39.40
CA MET A 1 46.16 -49.14 -39.77
C MET A 1 45.33 -48.99 -38.51
N SER A 2 44.52 -47.93 -38.48
CA SER A 2 43.75 -47.47 -37.33
C SER A 2 42.30 -47.92 -37.44
N VAL A 3 41.73 -48.35 -36.32
CA VAL A 3 40.30 -48.57 -36.04
C VAL A 3 40.18 -48.17 -34.56
N LEU A 4 39.34 -47.23 -34.08
CA LEU A 4 37.89 -47.08 -34.23
C LEU A 4 37.46 -45.61 -34.02
N ASP A 5 36.44 -45.25 -34.79
CA ASP A 5 35.48 -44.15 -34.66
C ASP A 5 34.45 -44.54 -33.55
N THR A 6 33.94 -43.70 -32.65
CA THR A 6 32.86 -42.72 -32.90
C THR A 6 32.47 -42.00 -31.60
N GLY A 7 32.22 -40.69 -31.70
CA GLY A 7 31.01 -40.04 -31.16
C GLY A 7 30.89 -39.80 -29.65
N SER A 8 31.47 -38.70 -29.17
CA SER A 8 31.07 -38.05 -27.92
C SER A 8 30.40 -36.72 -28.27
N ASP A 9 29.07 -36.65 -28.20
CA ASP A 9 28.31 -35.39 -28.30
C ASP A 9 27.48 -35.21 -27.03
N SER A 10 28.07 -34.52 -26.06
CA SER A 10 27.38 -34.02 -24.86
C SER A 10 26.88 -32.61 -25.14
N SER A 11 25.73 -32.51 -25.81
CA SER A 11 24.96 -31.27 -25.87
C SER A 11 24.26 -31.03 -24.51
N ARG A 12 24.98 -30.43 -23.56
CA ARG A 12 24.40 -29.84 -22.34
C ARG A 12 23.76 -28.50 -22.70
N VAL A 13 22.44 -28.47 -22.79
CA VAL A 13 21.67 -27.21 -22.80
C VAL A 13 21.84 -26.54 -21.44
N PRO A 14 22.31 -25.28 -21.35
CA PRO A 14 22.36 -24.57 -20.08
C PRO A 14 20.93 -24.27 -19.65
N LEU A 15 20.52 -24.88 -18.53
CA LEU A 15 19.30 -24.51 -17.81
C LEU A 15 19.40 -23.05 -17.44
N GLN A 16 18.62 -22.19 -18.11
CA GLN A 16 18.45 -20.82 -17.67
C GLN A 16 17.85 -20.84 -16.26
N PRO A 17 18.40 -20.06 -15.31
CA PRO A 17 17.80 -19.96 -13.99
C PRO A 17 16.38 -19.41 -14.13
N LEU A 18 15.39 -20.13 -13.60
CA LEU A 18 14.04 -19.61 -13.44
C LEU A 18 14.14 -18.27 -12.72
N ARG A 19 13.79 -17.20 -13.42
CA ARG A 19 13.61 -15.88 -12.85
C ARG A 19 12.62 -16.03 -11.70
N PRO A 20 12.97 -15.70 -10.44
CA PRO A 20 12.00 -15.75 -9.35
C PRO A 20 10.85 -14.83 -9.70
N ALA A 21 9.62 -15.35 -9.64
CA ALA A 21 8.41 -14.56 -9.80
C ALA A 21 8.49 -13.37 -8.84
N ALA A 22 8.31 -12.16 -9.37
CA ALA A 22 8.27 -10.96 -8.54
C ALA A 22 7.27 -11.16 -7.40
N PRO A 23 7.61 -10.78 -6.16
CA PRO A 23 6.73 -10.98 -5.02
C PRO A 23 5.39 -10.26 -5.25
N PRO A 24 4.27 -10.82 -4.76
CA PRO A 24 2.92 -10.23 -4.88
C PRO A 24 2.75 -8.88 -4.16
N ASP A 25 3.82 -8.32 -3.60
CA ASP A 25 3.83 -7.09 -2.83
C ASP A 25 3.61 -5.83 -3.69
N SER A 26 3.72 -5.91 -5.02
CA SER A 26 3.44 -4.79 -5.94
C SER A 26 1.94 -4.50 -6.16
N ALA A 27 1.06 -5.44 -5.82
CA ALA A 27 -0.38 -5.24 -6.00
C ALA A 27 -0.95 -4.24 -4.98
N TRP A 28 -0.33 -4.12 -3.80
CA TRP A 28 -0.84 -3.31 -2.69
C TRP A 28 -0.51 -1.82 -2.83
N SER A 29 0.62 -1.47 -3.47
CA SER A 29 0.98 -0.08 -3.75
C SER A 29 -0.01 0.61 -4.70
N VAL A 30 -0.55 -0.15 -5.65
CA VAL A 30 -1.52 0.34 -6.62
C VAL A 30 -2.89 0.55 -5.97
N LEU A 31 -3.32 -0.37 -5.10
CA LEU A 31 -4.58 -0.22 -4.36
C LEU A 31 -4.60 1.06 -3.51
N ASP A 32 -3.44 1.44 -2.95
CA ASP A 32 -3.27 2.66 -2.18
C ASP A 32 -3.40 3.93 -3.03
N GLU A 33 -2.97 3.90 -4.29
CA GLU A 33 -3.12 5.01 -5.23
C GLU A 33 -4.56 5.20 -5.67
N GLU A 34 -5.21 4.11 -6.06
CA GLU A 34 -6.59 4.15 -6.53
C GLU A 34 -7.55 4.52 -5.38
N LEU A 35 -7.25 4.13 -4.15
CA LEU A 35 -7.98 4.59 -2.97
C LEU A 35 -7.84 6.11 -2.75
N VAL A 36 -6.62 6.65 -2.91
CA VAL A 36 -6.39 8.09 -2.80
C VAL A 36 -7.12 8.85 -3.91
N ARG A 37 -7.12 8.32 -5.14
CA ARG A 37 -7.93 8.89 -6.24
C ARG A 37 -9.42 8.85 -5.91
N ALA A 38 -9.93 7.71 -5.46
CA ALA A 38 -11.33 7.56 -5.06
C ALA A 38 -11.73 8.55 -3.96
N GLN A 39 -10.89 8.73 -2.93
CA GLN A 39 -11.12 9.72 -1.88
C GLN A 39 -11.13 11.15 -2.42
N ARG A 40 -10.22 11.47 -3.34
CA ARG A 40 -10.14 12.79 -3.97
C ARG A 40 -11.38 13.11 -4.79
N VAL A 41 -11.82 12.14 -5.61
CA VAL A 41 -13.06 12.20 -6.38
C VAL A 41 -14.27 12.35 -5.47
N ALA A 42 -14.34 11.59 -4.37
CA ALA A 42 -15.44 11.67 -3.41
C ALA A 42 -15.52 13.02 -2.67
N ASN A 43 -14.42 13.77 -2.62
CA ASN A 43 -14.34 15.10 -2.02
C ASN A 43 -14.40 16.23 -3.07
N ASP A 44 -14.91 15.95 -4.28
CA ASP A 44 -15.05 16.89 -5.40
C ASP A 44 -13.74 17.55 -5.88
N ASN A 45 -12.58 16.99 -5.52
CA ASN A 45 -11.28 17.49 -5.95
C ASN A 45 -10.76 16.67 -7.16
N ILE A 46 -11.47 16.72 -8.28
CA ILE A 46 -11.24 15.84 -9.43
C ILE A 46 -10.14 16.40 -10.35
N GLU A 47 -9.07 15.63 -10.59
CA GLU A 47 -8.06 15.95 -11.60
C GLU A 47 -8.33 15.21 -12.92
N ARG A 48 -7.72 15.68 -14.02
CA ARG A 48 -7.86 15.04 -15.34
C ARG A 48 -7.45 13.56 -15.32
N ALA A 49 -6.39 13.23 -14.58
CA ALA A 49 -5.93 11.85 -14.44
C ALA A 49 -6.95 10.94 -13.72
N ASP A 50 -7.80 11.52 -12.87
CA ASP A 50 -8.88 10.80 -12.17
C ASP A 50 -10.05 10.52 -13.11
N LEU A 51 -10.38 11.48 -13.99
CA LEU A 51 -11.37 11.26 -15.06
C LEU A 51 -10.93 10.13 -16.00
N ASP A 52 -9.66 10.15 -16.45
CA ASP A 52 -9.13 9.07 -17.30
C ASP A 52 -9.20 7.70 -16.61
N TRP A 53 -8.94 7.67 -15.30
CA TRP A 53 -9.06 6.46 -14.49
C TRP A 53 -10.51 5.98 -14.37
N LEU A 54 -11.46 6.88 -14.07
CA LEU A 54 -12.89 6.56 -14.04
C LEU A 54 -13.37 6.04 -15.40
N CYS A 55 -13.03 6.73 -16.49
CA CYS A 55 -13.39 6.32 -17.85
C CYS A 55 -12.88 4.91 -18.17
N ARG A 56 -11.64 4.57 -17.80
CA ARG A 56 -11.10 3.21 -17.96
C ARG A 56 -11.88 2.19 -17.14
N GLY A 57 -12.19 2.50 -15.88
CA GLY A 57 -12.98 1.62 -15.01
C GLY A 57 -14.38 1.36 -15.55
N PHE A 58 -15.11 2.40 -15.92
CA PHE A 58 -16.44 2.26 -16.52
C PHE A 58 -16.41 1.54 -17.87
N SER A 59 -15.41 1.81 -18.71
CA SER A 59 -15.24 1.09 -19.98
C SER A 59 -15.05 -0.41 -19.75
N ALA A 60 -14.22 -0.80 -18.78
CA ALA A 60 -14.01 -2.20 -18.41
C ALA A 60 -15.28 -2.84 -17.82
N PHE A 61 -16.03 -2.11 -16.99
CA PHE A 61 -17.31 -2.55 -16.45
C PHE A 61 -18.31 -2.87 -17.56
N LEU A 62 -18.49 -1.92 -18.50
CA LEU A 62 -19.39 -2.06 -19.63
C LEU A 62 -18.94 -3.17 -20.60
N ALA A 63 -17.64 -3.28 -20.89
CA ALA A 63 -17.09 -4.35 -21.71
C ALA A 63 -17.31 -5.75 -21.10
N SER A 64 -17.38 -5.85 -19.77
CA SER A 64 -17.74 -7.09 -19.07
C SER A 64 -19.24 -7.40 -19.06
N GLY A 65 -20.08 -6.51 -19.61
CA GLY A 65 -21.53 -6.59 -19.51
C GLY A 65 -22.04 -6.43 -18.07
N GLY A 66 -21.30 -5.69 -17.23
CA GLY A 66 -21.61 -5.52 -15.80
C GLY A 66 -21.35 -6.74 -14.93
N LYS A 67 -20.67 -7.78 -15.44
CA LYS A 67 -20.38 -9.00 -14.69
C LYS A 67 -19.25 -8.81 -13.67
N LEU A 68 -18.31 -7.91 -13.95
CA LEU A 68 -17.26 -7.54 -13.00
C LEU A 68 -17.74 -6.36 -12.16
N PRO A 69 -17.61 -6.39 -10.81
CA PRO A 69 -17.91 -5.24 -9.98
C PRO A 69 -17.04 -4.03 -10.35
N LEU A 70 -17.62 -2.83 -10.29
CA LEU A 70 -16.94 -1.59 -10.66
C LEU A 70 -15.68 -1.35 -9.82
N GLU A 71 -15.69 -1.75 -8.55
CA GLU A 71 -14.53 -1.69 -7.65
C GLU A 71 -13.36 -2.50 -8.24
N ARG A 72 -13.60 -3.67 -8.82
CA ARG A 72 -12.53 -4.46 -9.46
C ARG A 72 -12.01 -3.77 -10.72
N CYS A 73 -12.90 -3.17 -11.50
CA CYS A 73 -12.53 -2.42 -12.71
C CYS A 73 -11.70 -1.18 -12.37
N LEU A 74 -11.98 -0.54 -11.23
CA LEU A 74 -11.25 0.60 -10.69
C LEU A 74 -10.05 0.21 -9.81
N ARG A 75 -9.81 -1.10 -9.61
CA ARG A 75 -8.77 -1.65 -8.73
C ARG A 75 -8.88 -1.09 -7.30
N LEU A 76 -10.11 -0.97 -6.80
CA LEU A 76 -10.41 -0.64 -5.41
C LEU A 76 -10.54 -1.91 -4.56
N PRO A 77 -10.36 -1.80 -3.24
CA PRO A 77 -10.62 -2.91 -2.33
C PRO A 77 -12.08 -3.39 -2.44
N THR A 78 -12.27 -4.69 -2.63
CA THR A 78 -13.60 -5.29 -2.84
C THR A 78 -14.30 -5.73 -1.56
N ASN A 79 -13.58 -5.75 -0.43
CA ASN A 79 -14.14 -6.15 0.86
C ASN A 79 -13.75 -5.14 1.95
N GLU A 80 -14.60 -5.07 2.97
CA GLU A 80 -14.48 -4.10 4.06
C GLU A 80 -13.15 -4.22 4.80
N ARG A 81 -12.65 -5.44 5.02
CA ARG A 81 -11.36 -5.66 5.68
C ARG A 81 -10.20 -5.07 4.89
N ALA A 82 -10.18 -5.27 3.58
CA ALA A 82 -9.17 -4.71 2.70
C ALA A 82 -9.25 -3.17 2.66
N LEU A 83 -10.48 -2.62 2.68
CA LEU A 83 -10.70 -1.18 2.76
C LEU A 83 -10.18 -0.59 4.08
N ARG A 84 -10.52 -1.20 5.23
CA ARG A 84 -10.02 -0.78 6.55
C ARG A 84 -8.51 -0.82 6.63
N ARG A 85 -7.89 -1.86 6.07
CA ARG A 85 -6.43 -1.97 5.96
C ARG A 85 -5.81 -0.89 5.08
N ALA A 86 -6.36 -0.63 3.89
CA ALA A 86 -5.85 0.40 3.00
C ALA A 86 -5.97 1.80 3.64
N ARG A 87 -7.09 2.09 4.32
CA ARG A 87 -7.27 3.32 5.10
C ARG A 87 -6.20 3.44 6.19
N ARG A 88 -5.98 2.38 6.98
CA ARG A 88 -4.94 2.36 8.01
C ARG A 88 -3.57 2.67 7.41
N ASP A 89 -3.19 1.97 6.34
CA ASP A 89 -1.87 2.08 5.72
C ASP A 89 -1.65 3.46 5.09
N HIS A 90 -2.71 4.08 4.53
CA HIS A 90 -2.70 5.47 4.08
C HIS A 90 -2.34 6.44 5.19
N TRP A 91 -3.06 6.38 6.32
CA TRP A 91 -2.82 7.29 7.43
C TRP A 91 -1.47 7.06 8.12
N LEU A 92 -0.99 5.81 8.17
CA LEU A 92 0.36 5.52 8.65
C LEU A 92 1.45 6.05 7.73
N ARG A 93 1.22 6.07 6.41
CA ARG A 93 2.14 6.73 5.46
C ARG A 93 2.19 8.23 5.68
N LEU A 94 1.04 8.88 5.93
CA LEU A 94 1.01 10.30 6.28
C LEU A 94 1.73 10.56 7.61
N ALA A 95 1.44 9.78 8.66
CA ALA A 95 2.15 9.87 9.93
C ALA A 95 3.68 9.69 9.77
N TRP A 96 4.11 8.77 8.90
CA TRP A 96 5.53 8.58 8.59
C TRP A 96 6.14 9.81 7.89
N GLN A 97 5.37 10.47 7.01
CA GLN A 97 5.79 11.68 6.31
C GLN A 97 6.05 12.86 7.26
N GLU A 98 5.31 12.94 8.36
CA GLU A 98 5.47 13.96 9.41
C GLU A 98 6.72 13.76 10.29
N ILE A 99 7.36 12.58 10.24
CA ILE A 99 8.66 12.38 10.88
C ILE A 99 9.74 13.06 10.05
N ASP A 100 10.66 13.76 10.72
CA ASP A 100 11.77 14.52 10.13
C ASP A 100 12.40 13.81 8.91
N ALA A 101 12.41 14.50 7.78
CA ALA A 101 12.93 13.99 6.52
C ALA A 101 14.46 13.92 6.47
N THR A 102 15.17 14.57 7.40
CA THR A 102 16.63 14.56 7.45
C THR A 102 17.22 13.24 7.94
N VAL A 103 16.42 12.41 8.64
CA VAL A 103 16.86 11.10 9.13
C VAL A 103 16.56 9.98 8.12
N SER A 104 17.30 8.87 8.20
CA SER A 104 17.15 7.74 7.27
C SER A 104 15.75 7.13 7.30
N SER A 105 15.30 6.54 6.19
CA SER A 105 13.97 5.93 6.10
C SER A 105 13.70 4.87 7.17
N TRP A 106 14.71 4.09 7.53
CA TRP A 106 14.62 3.13 8.63
C TRP A 106 14.46 3.84 9.98
N ARG A 107 15.27 4.86 10.25
CA ARG A 107 15.19 5.64 11.48
C ARG A 107 13.84 6.32 11.64
N ARG A 108 13.24 6.80 10.55
CA ARG A 108 11.87 7.34 10.54
C ARG A 108 10.85 6.29 11.00
N SER A 109 10.98 5.05 10.52
CA SER A 109 10.09 3.96 10.92
C SER A 109 10.28 3.55 12.38
N GLU A 110 11.51 3.62 12.92
CA GLU A 110 11.77 3.43 14.36
C GLU A 110 11.10 4.53 15.19
N MET A 111 11.26 5.79 14.80
CA MET A 111 10.62 6.92 15.48
C MET A 111 9.11 6.83 15.43
N LEU A 112 8.54 6.48 14.26
CA LEU A 112 7.10 6.26 14.13
C LEU A 112 6.60 5.12 15.04
N ALA A 113 7.37 4.03 15.19
CA ALA A 113 7.00 2.95 16.10
C ALA A 113 6.88 3.44 17.55
N VAL A 114 7.81 4.30 17.99
CA VAL A 114 7.75 4.95 19.31
C VAL A 114 6.52 5.84 19.44
N GLU A 115 6.22 6.65 18.42
CA GLU A 115 5.05 7.54 18.44
C GLU A 115 3.72 6.77 18.39
N VAL A 116 3.62 5.70 17.60
CA VAL A 116 2.46 4.80 17.59
C VAL A 116 2.21 4.23 18.98
N HIS A 117 3.27 3.74 19.65
CA HIS A 117 3.14 3.19 20.99
C HIS A 117 2.72 4.27 22.01
N ARG A 118 3.38 5.43 21.99
CA ARG A 118 3.04 6.56 22.88
C ARG A 118 1.60 7.03 22.66
N PHE A 119 1.17 7.15 21.41
CA PHE A 119 -0.19 7.52 21.05
C PHE A 119 -1.18 6.49 21.58
N GLN A 120 -0.94 5.20 21.37
CA GLN A 120 -1.79 4.11 21.81
C GLN A 120 -2.04 4.11 23.32
N ILE A 121 -0.98 4.23 24.13
CA ILE A 121 -1.10 4.15 25.59
C ILE A 121 -1.58 5.47 26.23
N GLY A 122 -1.42 6.61 25.54
CA GLY A 122 -1.67 7.93 26.13
C GLY A 122 -2.83 8.70 25.52
N LYS A 123 -2.83 8.89 24.20
CA LYS A 123 -3.84 9.73 23.51
C LYS A 123 -5.06 8.91 23.11
N TRP A 124 -4.85 7.72 22.55
CA TRP A 124 -5.93 6.89 22.03
C TRP A 124 -6.98 6.54 23.06
N LEU A 125 -6.59 6.18 24.28
CA LEU A 125 -7.54 5.88 25.38
C LEU A 125 -8.51 7.02 25.67
N ARG A 126 -8.11 8.28 25.43
CA ARG A 126 -8.93 9.48 25.63
C ARG A 126 -9.69 9.88 24.37
N TRP A 127 -9.13 9.59 23.20
CA TRP A 127 -9.65 10.06 21.91
C TRP A 127 -10.53 9.03 21.19
N ALA A 128 -10.56 7.76 21.64
CA ALA A 128 -11.24 6.68 20.94
C ALA A 128 -12.72 6.94 20.61
N ASN A 129 -13.41 7.74 21.44
CA ASN A 129 -14.82 8.07 21.26
C ASN A 129 -15.06 9.37 20.46
N PHE A 130 -14.01 10.07 20.03
CA PHE A 130 -14.16 11.31 19.29
C PHE A 130 -14.47 11.00 17.84
N GLU A 131 -15.34 11.79 17.21
CA GLU A 131 -15.64 11.65 15.77
C GLU A 131 -14.47 12.09 14.89
N GLN A 132 -13.72 13.10 15.35
CA GLN A 132 -12.59 13.71 14.66
C GLN A 132 -11.45 13.96 15.66
N ALA A 133 -10.22 14.10 15.14
CA ALA A 133 -9.08 14.46 15.98
C ALA A 133 -9.35 15.81 16.70
N PRO A 134 -8.96 15.98 17.97
CA PRO A 134 -9.21 17.22 18.69
C PRO A 134 -8.62 18.45 17.98
N ALA A 135 -9.30 19.59 18.08
CA ALA A 135 -8.79 20.86 17.58
C ALA A 135 -7.42 21.17 18.21
N GLY A 136 -6.41 21.39 17.38
CA GLY A 136 -5.01 21.62 17.82
C GLY A 136 -4.15 20.35 17.90
N ALA A 137 -4.66 19.17 17.53
CA ALA A 137 -3.83 18.00 17.32
C ALA A 137 -2.77 18.27 16.23
N SER A 138 -1.55 17.79 16.45
CA SER A 138 -0.51 17.84 15.41
C SER A 138 -0.93 17.04 14.17
N ALA A 139 -0.30 17.29 13.02
CA ALA A 139 -0.54 16.51 11.81
C ALA A 139 -0.24 15.02 12.04
N LEU A 140 0.85 14.72 12.75
CA LEU A 140 1.21 13.36 13.17
C LEU A 140 0.10 12.72 14.03
N ASP A 141 -0.38 13.42 15.05
CA ASP A 141 -1.44 12.90 15.93
C ASP A 141 -2.77 12.71 15.21
N SER A 142 -3.11 13.63 14.30
CA SER A 142 -4.32 13.54 13.48
C SER A 142 -4.24 12.32 12.55
N ALA A 143 -3.09 12.07 11.93
CA ALA A 143 -2.87 10.89 11.11
C ALA A 143 -2.93 9.60 11.95
N LEU A 144 -2.30 9.57 13.12
CA LEU A 144 -2.37 8.41 14.02
C LEU A 144 -3.81 8.16 14.51
N PHE A 145 -4.55 9.21 14.86
CA PHE A 145 -5.96 9.11 15.23
C PHE A 145 -6.79 8.40 14.15
N GLU A 146 -6.65 8.83 12.89
CA GLU A 146 -7.35 8.22 11.76
C GLU A 146 -6.90 6.78 11.48
N ALA A 147 -5.61 6.48 11.66
CA ALA A 147 -5.10 5.11 11.56
C ALA A 147 -5.74 4.20 12.61
N PHE A 148 -5.86 4.64 13.87
CA PHE A 148 -6.50 3.87 14.93
C PHE A 148 -8.03 3.74 14.76
N ARG A 149 -8.69 4.76 14.20
CA ARG A 149 -10.13 4.70 13.85
C ARG A 149 -10.48 3.76 12.69
N SER A 150 -9.49 3.27 11.95
CA SER A 150 -9.74 2.32 10.84
C SER A 150 -10.34 0.97 11.28
N HIS A 151 -10.42 0.68 12.59
CA HIS A 151 -10.82 -0.61 13.18
C HIS A 151 -9.98 -1.81 12.73
N GLU A 152 -8.83 -1.56 12.11
CA GLU A 152 -7.81 -2.56 11.81
C GLU A 152 -6.68 -2.44 12.85
N ARG A 153 -6.03 -3.56 13.19
CA ARG A 153 -4.90 -3.53 14.13
C ARG A 153 -3.79 -2.63 13.58
N VAL A 154 -3.38 -1.64 14.36
CA VAL A 154 -2.25 -0.77 14.02
C VAL A 154 -0.93 -1.51 14.27
N PRO A 155 -0.04 -1.65 13.27
CA PRO A 155 1.28 -2.22 13.47
C PRO A 155 2.13 -1.30 14.36
N SER A 156 2.83 -1.91 15.31
CA SER A 156 3.66 -1.20 16.29
C SER A 156 5.16 -1.43 16.10
N THR A 157 5.56 -2.24 15.12
CA THR A 157 6.97 -2.54 14.88
C THR A 157 7.54 -1.68 13.75
N ALA A 158 8.80 -1.24 13.91
CA ALA A 158 9.48 -0.43 12.91
C ALA A 158 9.52 -1.11 11.54
N MET A 159 9.73 -2.43 11.50
CA MET A 159 9.73 -3.21 10.26
C MET A 159 8.40 -3.14 9.50
N GLN A 160 7.27 -3.35 10.18
CA GLN A 160 5.96 -3.29 9.54
C GLN A 160 5.65 -1.88 9.03
N LEU A 161 5.98 -0.86 9.84
CA LEU A 161 5.81 0.53 9.46
C LEU A 161 6.71 0.92 8.29
N HIS A 162 7.93 0.38 8.24
CA HIS A 162 8.84 0.56 7.12
C HIS A 162 8.31 -0.07 5.84
N ASN A 163 7.75 -1.28 5.91
CA ASN A 163 7.15 -1.93 4.74
C ASN A 163 5.96 -1.11 4.21
N ILE A 164 5.11 -0.58 5.10
CA ILE A 164 4.00 0.30 4.72
C ILE A 164 4.50 1.60 4.08
N ALA A 165 5.53 2.23 4.65
CA ALA A 165 6.12 3.45 4.10
C ALA A 165 6.84 3.23 2.76
N GLY A 166 7.54 2.10 2.63
CA GLY A 166 8.35 1.71 1.48
C GLY A 166 7.55 1.15 0.30
N GLN A 167 6.27 0.85 0.49
CA GLN A 167 5.36 0.36 -0.57
C GLN A 167 5.09 1.40 -1.68
N ARG A 168 5.84 2.49 -1.77
CA ARG A 168 5.85 3.40 -2.92
C ARG A 168 7.28 3.71 -3.38
N ARG A 169 7.70 2.99 -4.44
CA ARG A 169 8.60 3.39 -5.54
C ARG A 169 9.13 2.15 -6.23
N SER A 170 8.35 1.62 -7.16
CA SER A 170 8.88 0.90 -8.31
C SER A 170 8.01 1.35 -9.47
N ALA A 171 8.43 2.48 -10.05
CA ALA A 171 7.97 2.94 -11.35
C ALA A 171 8.48 1.95 -12.42
#